data_AF-A0AAD7KVV2-F1
#
_entry.id   AF-A0AAD7KVV2-F1
#
_cell.length_a   1.000
_cell.length_b   1.000
_cell.length_c   1.000
_cell.angle_alpha   90.00
_cell.angle_beta   90.00
_cell.angle_gamma   90.00
#
_symmetry.space_group_name_H-M   'P 1'
#
loop_
_entity.id
_entity.type
_entity.pdbx_description
1 polymer ?
#
loop_
_entity_poly.entity_id
_entity_poly.type
_entity_poly.pdbx_seq_one_letter_code
_entity_poly.pdbx_strand_id
1 'polypeptide(L)' 'MWESESESEAGLEYGNGAFTSSKQCVQTDGFEQRDQLWYVATDVPSDFLVQVENVYFHLHKYPLLSRSGDE' A
#
# COMPACT_ATOMS: atom_id res chain seq x y z
N MET A 1 -14.27 -19.55 -11.46
CA MET A 1 -13.21 -20.44 -10.92
C MET A 1 -11.94 -19.65 -11.04
N TRP A 2 -11.37 -19.22 -9.90
CA TRP A 2 -10.05 -18.62 -9.91
C TRP A 2 -9.10 -19.80 -10.00
N GLU A 3 -8.49 -20.01 -11.17
CA GLU A 3 -7.48 -21.05 -11.35
C GLU A 3 -6.23 -20.56 -10.62
N SER A 4 -5.97 -21.14 -9.46
CA SER A 4 -4.74 -20.97 -8.71
C SER A 4 -3.63 -21.77 -9.38
N GLU A 5 -2.63 -21.10 -9.93
CA GLU A 5 -1.26 -21.65 -9.99
C GLU A 5 -0.26 -20.54 -10.26
N SER A 6 0.67 -20.38 -9.33
CA SER A 6 2.11 -20.34 -9.61
C SER A 6 2.80 -20.11 -8.29
N GLU A 7 3.04 -21.22 -7.60
CA GLU A 7 4.19 -21.34 -6.72
C GLU A 7 5.44 -20.85 -7.46
N SER A 8 6.06 -19.80 -6.94
CA SER A 8 7.42 -19.43 -7.32
C SER A 8 8.18 -19.26 -6.03
N GLU A 9 8.76 -20.38 -5.62
CA GLU A 9 9.78 -20.46 -4.59
C GLU A 9 10.99 -19.64 -5.04
N ALA A 10 11.07 -18.41 -4.55
CA ALA A 10 12.29 -17.64 -4.55
C ALA A 10 12.32 -16.88 -3.22
N GLY A 11 12.82 -17.55 -2.19
CA GLY A 11 13.12 -16.86 -0.94
C GLY A 11 14.24 -15.86 -1.20
N LEU A 12 13.92 -14.58 -1.31
CA LEU A 12 14.84 -13.46 -1.07
C LEU A 12 14.06 -12.21 -0.64
N GLU A 13 14.49 -11.69 0.51
CA GLU A 13 14.40 -10.31 1.01
C GLU A 13 13.03 -9.66 1.24
N TYR A 14 12.74 -9.47 2.53
CA TYR A 14 11.94 -8.38 3.06
C TYR A 14 12.56 -7.03 2.66
N GLY A 15 12.29 -6.59 1.44
CA GLY A 15 12.87 -5.36 0.93
C GLY A 15 12.23 -5.00 -0.39
N ASN A 16 11.23 -4.12 -0.33
CA ASN A 16 10.84 -3.25 -1.44
C ASN A 16 10.78 -3.93 -2.83
N GLY A 17 9.97 -4.99 -2.95
CA GLY A 17 9.74 -5.68 -4.21
C GLY A 17 8.78 -4.90 -5.09
N ALA A 18 9.33 -4.17 -6.05
CA ALA A 18 8.58 -3.60 -7.17
C ALA A 18 7.93 -4.73 -7.99
N PHE A 19 6.67 -5.07 -7.69
CA PHE A 19 5.85 -5.92 -8.55
C PHE A 19 5.45 -5.14 -9.81
N THR A 20 6.31 -5.16 -10.82
CA THR A 20 6.02 -4.65 -12.16
C THR A 20 5.17 -5.66 -12.94
N SER A 21 3.90 -5.81 -12.55
CA SER A 21 2.90 -6.50 -13.37
C SER A 21 1.81 -5.52 -13.76
N SER A 22 2.07 -4.69 -14.78
CA SER A 22 1.13 -3.97 -15.66
C SER A 22 -0.24 -3.54 -15.09
N LYS A 23 -0.27 -3.11 -13.83
CA LYS A 23 -1.42 -2.55 -13.12
C LYS A 23 -1.06 -1.10 -12.85
N GLN A 24 -2.00 -0.19 -13.03
CA GLN A 24 -1.89 1.22 -12.66
C GLN A 24 -1.58 1.32 -11.15
N CYS A 25 -0.31 1.16 -10.81
CA CYS A 25 0.19 1.19 -9.45
C CYS A 25 0.54 2.65 -9.18
N VAL A 26 -0.16 3.27 -8.23
CA VAL A 26 0.27 4.55 -7.68
C VAL A 26 1.68 4.34 -7.14
N GLN A 27 2.67 5.02 -7.73
CA GLN A 27 4.03 5.00 -7.20
C GLN A 27 3.99 5.69 -5.83
N THR A 28 4.32 4.95 -4.78
CA THR A 28 4.41 5.48 -3.42
C THR A 28 5.87 5.48 -3.01
N ASP A 29 6.47 6.65 -2.81
CA ASP A 29 7.88 6.78 -2.38
C ASP A 29 8.06 6.63 -0.86
N GLY A 30 6.98 6.25 -0.16
CA GLY A 30 6.94 6.10 1.30
C GLY A 30 5.93 7.06 1.94
N PHE A 31 6.19 7.42 3.19
CA PHE A 31 5.36 8.35 3.95
C PHE A 31 6.13 9.59 4.39
N GLU A 32 5.47 10.74 4.34
CA GLU A 32 5.93 12.01 4.91
C GLU A 32 5.15 12.33 6.19
N GLN A 33 5.87 12.59 7.28
CA GLN A 33 5.28 13.07 8.53
C GLN A 33 5.27 14.60 8.57
N ARG A 34 4.12 15.16 8.93
CA ARG A 34 3.90 16.58 9.22
C ARG A 34 3.13 16.68 10.52
N ASP A 35 3.83 17.00 11.61
CA ASP A 35 3.30 16.95 12.97
C ASP A 35 2.72 15.56 13.31
N GLN A 36 1.40 15.49 13.50
CA GLN A 36 0.66 14.27 13.82
C GLN A 36 0.02 13.63 12.58
N LEU A 37 0.31 14.15 11.39
CA LEU A 37 -0.25 13.71 10.13
C LEU A 37 0.81 12.97 9.31
N TRP A 38 0.45 11.82 8.78
CA TRP A 38 1.25 11.04 7.85
C TRP A 38 0.59 11.04 6.48
N TYR A 39 1.36 11.33 5.44
CA TYR A 39 0.91 11.38 4.05
C TYR A 39 1.66 10.35 3.22
N VAL A 40 0.98 9.64 2.32
CA VAL A 40 1.69 8.86 1.29
C VAL A 40 2.31 9.85 0.29
N ALA A 41 3.61 9.73 0.02
CA ALA A 41 4.32 10.55 -0.97
C ALA A 41 3.92 10.10 -2.39
N THR A 42 2.83 10.68 -2.90
CA THR A 42 2.25 10.37 -4.23
C THR A 42 1.82 11.64 -4.95
N ASP A 43 1.71 11.58 -6.27
CA ASP A 43 1.20 12.64 -7.14
C ASP A 43 -0.34 12.74 -7.19
N VAL A 44 -1.04 11.83 -6.50
CA VAL A 44 -2.50 11.80 -6.39
C VAL A 44 -2.97 12.18 -4.98
N PRO A 45 -4.14 12.84 -4.83
CA PRO A 45 -4.67 13.21 -3.53
C PRO A 45 -5.19 11.98 -2.77
N SER A 46 -4.99 11.97 -1.45
CA SER A 46 -5.52 10.91 -0.57
C SER A 46 -7.04 10.92 -0.52
N ASP A 47 -7.65 9.73 -0.53
CA ASP A 47 -9.10 9.55 -0.50
C ASP A 47 -9.61 8.87 0.78
N PHE A 48 -8.70 8.58 1.71
CA PHE A 48 -8.97 7.92 2.98
C PHE A 48 -8.18 8.54 4.13
N LEU A 49 -8.81 8.64 5.30
CA LEU A 49 -8.18 9.14 6.53
C LEU A 49 -8.43 8.14 7.66
N VAL A 50 -7.35 7.70 8.30
CA VAL A 50 -7.41 6.83 9.49
C VAL A 50 -6.83 7.58 10.68
N GLN A 51 -7.50 7.49 11.83
CA GLN A 51 -6.99 8.00 13.09
C GLN A 51 -6.61 6.82 13.99
N VAL A 52 -5.39 6.85 14.52
CA VAL A 52 -4.91 5.92 15.56
C VAL A 52 -4.44 6.78 16.72
N GLU A 53 -5.18 6.71 17.84
CA GLU A 53 -4.98 7.61 18.98
C GLU A 53 -4.99 9.09 18.57
N ASN A 54 -3.84 9.76 18.64
CA ASN A 54 -3.67 11.17 18.32
C ASN A 54 -2.87 11.41 17.03
N VAL A 55 -2.78 10.39 16.18
CA VAL A 55 -2.06 10.40 14.89
C VAL A 55 -3.04 10.12 13.75
N TYR A 56 -2.86 10.84 12.64
CA TYR A 56 -3.72 10.78 11.46
C TYR A 56 -2.93 10.29 10.25
N PHE A 57 -3.52 9.40 9.46
CA PHE A 57 -2.91 8.82 8.27
C PHE A 57 -3.79 9.12 7.04
N HIS A 58 -3.26 9.91 6.12
CA HIS A 58 -3.86 10.15 4.80
C HIS A 58 -3.41 9.04 3.85
N LEU A 59 -4.35 8.18 3.46
CA LEU A 59 -4.14 6.93 2.73
C LEU A 59 -4.95 6.89 1.43
N HIS A 60 -4.73 5.82 0.66
CA HIS A 60 -5.46 5.49 -0.56
C HIS A 60 -6.29 4.21 -0.37
N LYS A 61 -7.60 4.23 -0.69
CA LYS A 61 -8.52 3.10 -0.46
C LYS A 61 -8.13 1.84 -1.22
N TYR A 62 -7.82 1.97 -2.51
CA TYR A 62 -7.55 0.82 -3.40
C TYR A 62 -6.33 0.00 -2.94
N PRO A 63 -5.19 0.61 -2.57
CA PRO A 63 -4.08 -0.08 -1.93
C PRO A 63 -4.42 -0.86 -0.66
N LEU A 64 -5.32 -0.34 0.18
CA LEU A 64 -5.70 -0.97 1.44
C LEU A 64 -6.66 -2.13 1.20
N LEU A 65 -7.80 -1.88 0.56
CA LEU A 65 -8.86 -2.88 0.37
C LEU A 65 -8.42 -4.10 -0.44
N SER A 66 -7.43 -3.95 -1.32
CA SER A 66 -6.86 -5.07 -2.08
C SER A 66 -5.91 -5.97 -1.28
N ARG A 67 -5.44 -5.50 -0.12
CA ARG A 67 -4.42 -6.16 0.71
C ARG A 67 -4.85 -6.39 2.15
N SER A 68 -5.92 -5.75 2.60
CA SER A 68 -6.50 -5.90 3.93
C SER A 68 -7.76 -6.77 3.86
N GLY A 69 -7.61 -8.05 4.18
CA GLY A 69 -8.71 -9.01 4.22
C GLY A 69 -8.17 -10.43 4.23
N ASP A 70 -8.06 -11.01 5.42
CA ASP A 70 -8.44 -12.39 5.80
C ASP A 70 -8.07 -12.57 7.29
N GLU A 71 -8.99 -13.12 8.07
CA GLU A 71 -8.73 -13.79 9.36
C GLU A 71 -9.16 -15.25 9.21
#